data_AF-A0A6C9EED3-F1
#
_entry.id   AF-A0A6C9EED3-F1
#
_cell.length_a   1.000
_cell.length_b   1.000
_cell.length_c   1.000
_cell.angle_alpha   90.00
_cell.angle_beta   90.00
_cell.angle_gamma   90.00
#
_symmetry.space_group_name_H-M   'P 1'
#
loop_
_entity.id
_entity.type
_entity.pdbx_description
1 polymer ?
#
loop_
_entity_poly.entity_id
_entity_poly.type
_entity_poly.pdbx_seq_one_letter_code
_entity_poly.pdbx_strand_id
1 'polypeptide(L)'
;FLFRGIPHSDISVQADGASVDSDRRYDAETLTLQVTVADVSTRSEIRVTIGDTTMAADPRMEDVFDILRHAEMRYLTKEQAYAAIAENGIDALATMDSLEHVSGPDMEDCSDSHMPSAVRQALTEVLLRS
;
A
#
# COMPACT_ATOMS: atom_id res chain seq x y z
N PHE A 1 -21.77 6.14 -2.14
CA PHE A 1 -20.62 5.58 -2.88
C PHE A 1 -19.53 5.19 -1.89
N LEU A 2 -18.82 4.09 -2.14
CA LEU A 2 -17.68 3.65 -1.34
C LEU A 2 -16.47 3.53 -2.26
N PHE A 3 -15.37 4.19 -1.89
CA PHE A 3 -14.11 4.15 -2.61
C PHE A 3 -13.05 3.61 -1.67
N ARG A 4 -12.35 2.55 -2.06
CA ARG A 4 -11.28 1.95 -1.25
C ARG A 4 -9.92 2.42 -1.73
N GLY A 5 -9.00 2.70 -0.81
CA GLY A 5 -7.64 3.15 -1.10
C GLY A 5 -7.53 4.61 -1.53
N ILE A 6 -8.63 5.36 -1.48
CA ILE A 6 -8.64 6.80 -1.73
C ILE A 6 -8.66 7.52 -0.37
N PRO A 7 -7.60 8.25 0.01
CA PRO A 7 -7.57 8.98 1.26
C PRO A 7 -8.54 10.15 1.23
N HIS A 8 -8.68 10.87 2.35
CA HIS A 8 -9.49 12.08 2.39
C HIS A 8 -8.99 13.07 1.32
N SER A 9 -9.85 13.36 0.34
CA SER A 9 -9.50 14.10 -0.87
C SER A 9 -10.56 15.15 -1.20
N ASP A 10 -10.20 16.12 -2.04
CA ASP A 10 -11.17 17.02 -2.64
C ASP A 10 -12.11 16.23 -3.55
N ILE A 11 -13.40 16.25 -3.20
CA ILE A 11 -14.45 15.60 -3.96
C ILE A 11 -15.45 16.65 -4.40
N SER A 12 -15.94 16.52 -5.64
CA SER A 12 -17.15 17.20 -6.09
C SER A 12 -18.15 16.17 -6.58
N VAL A 13 -19.42 16.44 -6.34
CA VAL A 13 -20.53 15.57 -6.77
C VAL A 13 -21.48 16.38 -7.61
N GLN A 14 -21.89 15.81 -8.73
CA GLN A 14 -22.90 16.36 -9.61
C GLN A 14 -24.06 15.38 -9.79
N ALA A 15 -25.28 15.90 -9.84
CA ALA A 15 -26.49 15.19 -10.24
C ALA A 15 -27.05 15.85 -11.51
N ASP A 16 -27.15 15.10 -12.60
CA ASP A 16 -27.60 15.62 -13.91
C ASP A 16 -26.85 16.88 -14.36
N GLY A 17 -25.56 16.97 -14.01
CA GLY A 17 -24.67 18.10 -14.31
C GLY A 17 -24.72 19.28 -13.31
N ALA A 18 -25.66 19.28 -12.35
CA ALA A 18 -25.72 20.30 -11.30
C ALA A 18 -24.92 19.85 -10.07
N SER A 19 -24.15 20.76 -9.46
CA SER A 19 -23.43 20.47 -8.23
C SER A 19 -24.41 20.21 -7.08
N VAL A 20 -24.12 19.18 -6.27
CA VAL A 20 -24.93 18.80 -5.10
C VAL A 20 -24.05 18.68 -3.87
N ASP A 21 -24.65 18.96 -2.71
CA ASP A 21 -23.99 18.75 -1.42
C ASP A 21 -23.80 17.26 -1.15
N SER A 22 -22.69 16.94 -0.47
CA SER A 22 -22.35 15.57 -0.10
C SER A 22 -21.64 15.52 1.24
N ASP A 23 -21.97 14.50 2.02
CA ASP A 23 -21.28 14.16 3.26
C ASP A 23 -20.18 13.12 2.99
N ARG A 24 -19.03 13.28 3.65
CA ARG A 24 -17.84 12.45 3.43
C ARG A 24 -17.36 11.89 4.75
N ARG A 25 -17.12 10.58 4.77
CA ARG A 25 -16.52 9.90 5.92
C ARG A 25 -15.40 9.00 5.44
N TYR A 26 -14.26 9.06 6.10
CA TYR A 26 -13.13 8.19 5.84
C TYR A 26 -12.95 7.26 7.02
N ASP A 27 -12.92 5.96 6.74
CA ASP A 27 -12.54 4.92 7.70
C ASP A 27 -11.11 4.48 7.39
N ALA A 28 -10.20 4.76 8.33
CA ALA A 28 -8.78 4.45 8.20
C ALA A 28 -8.47 2.96 8.39
N GLU A 29 -9.32 2.21 9.11
CA GLU A 29 -9.10 0.77 9.33
C GLU A 29 -9.38 -0.02 8.05
N THR A 30 -10.42 0.38 7.30
CA THR A 30 -10.80 -0.28 6.05
C THR A 30 -10.28 0.44 4.79
N LEU A 31 -9.61 1.59 4.97
CA LEU A 31 -9.18 2.52 3.91
C LEU A 31 -10.34 2.91 2.99
N THR A 32 -11.52 3.15 3.56
CA THR A 32 -12.75 3.38 2.79
C THR A 32 -13.24 4.81 2.94
N LEU A 33 -13.35 5.50 1.81
CA LEU A 33 -14.01 6.78 1.68
C LEU A 33 -15.47 6.58 1.27
N GLN A 34 -16.37 6.91 2.19
CA GLN A 34 -17.80 6.96 1.95
C GLN A 34 -18.22 8.36 1.54
N VAL A 35 -18.93 8.45 0.41
CA VAL A 35 -19.59 9.67 -0.06
C VAL A 35 -21.09 9.45 -0.07
N THR A 36 -21.81 10.26 0.70
CA THR A 36 -23.26 10.21 0.84
C THR A 36 -23.87 11.44 0.20
N VAL A 37 -24.85 11.22 -0.67
CA VAL A 37 -25.59 12.28 -1.37
C VAL A 37 -27.04 12.10 -1.00
N ALA A 38 -27.64 13.13 -0.40
CA ALA A 38 -29.03 13.11 0.05
C ALA A 38 -29.92 13.86 -0.95
N ASP A 39 -31.20 13.53 -0.95
CA ASP A 39 -32.24 14.25 -1.68
C ASP A 39 -32.02 14.37 -3.20
N VAL A 40 -31.46 13.32 -3.81
CA VAL A 40 -31.32 13.22 -5.26
C VAL A 40 -32.24 12.13 -5.81
N SER A 41 -32.87 12.41 -6.93
CA SER A 41 -33.73 11.46 -7.64
C SER A 41 -32.94 10.20 -8.00
N THR A 42 -33.56 9.04 -7.83
CA THR A 42 -32.96 7.75 -8.23
C THR A 42 -32.82 7.60 -9.75
N ARG A 43 -33.36 8.54 -10.54
CA ARG A 43 -33.23 8.58 -12.00
C ARG A 43 -32.08 9.47 -12.49
N SER A 44 -31.47 10.24 -11.59
CA SER A 44 -30.40 11.17 -11.95
C SER A 44 -29.09 10.43 -12.22
N GLU A 45 -28.31 10.93 -13.18
CA GLU A 45 -26.90 10.55 -13.32
C GLU A 45 -26.10 11.21 -12.19
N ILE A 46 -25.39 10.40 -11.40
CA ILE A 46 -24.47 10.90 -10.37
C ILE A 46 -23.04 10.78 -10.86
N ARG A 47 -22.34 11.90 -10.89
CA ARG A 47 -20.92 11.98 -11.16
C ARG A 47 -20.18 12.37 -9.90
N VAL A 48 -19.26 11.52 -9.46
CA VAL A 48 -18.32 11.83 -8.38
C VAL A 48 -16.95 12.07 -9.01
N THR A 49 -16.43 13.27 -8.84
CA THR A 49 -15.09 13.63 -9.29
C THR A 49 -14.18 13.72 -8.08
N ILE A 50 -13.12 12.92 -8.08
CA ILE A 50 -12.05 12.95 -7.08
C ILE A 50 -10.94 13.81 -7.68
N GLY A 51 -10.53 14.85 -6.97
CA GLY A 51 -9.42 15.71 -7.36
C GLY A 51 -8.08 15.01 -7.27
N ASP A 52 -7.00 15.78 -7.37
CA ASP A 52 -5.65 15.23 -7.24
C ASP A 52 -5.48 14.56 -5.88
N THR A 53 -5.15 13.27 -5.91
CA THR A 53 -4.97 12.46 -4.72
C THR A 53 -3.92 11.39 -4.97
N THR A 54 -3.29 10.93 -3.91
CA THR A 54 -2.38 9.77 -3.91
C THR A 54 -3.11 8.56 -3.38
N MET A 55 -2.65 7.34 -3.69
CA MET A 55 -3.18 6.17 -2.99
C MET A 55 -2.95 6.31 -1.48
N ALA A 56 -3.91 5.80 -0.68
CA ALA A 56 -3.74 5.70 0.75
C ALA A 56 -2.53 4.82 1.06
N ALA A 57 -1.77 5.19 2.08
CA ALA A 57 -0.66 4.36 2.55
C ALA A 57 -1.17 2.97 2.93
N ASP A 58 -0.45 1.94 2.52
CA ASP A 58 -0.79 0.56 2.88
C ASP A 58 -0.52 0.36 4.38
N PRO A 59 -1.55 0.07 5.20
CA PRO A 59 -1.41 -0.07 6.65
C PRO A 59 -0.47 -1.22 7.03
N ARG A 60 -0.27 -2.20 6.14
CA ARG A 60 0.65 -3.32 6.35
C ARG A 60 2.11 -2.90 6.32
N MET A 61 2.42 -1.71 5.80
CA MET A 61 3.82 -1.23 5.72
C MET A 61 4.44 -0.99 7.09
N GLU A 62 3.63 -0.71 8.13
CA GLU A 62 4.13 -0.63 9.51
C GLU A 62 4.60 -2.00 10.00
N ASP A 63 3.80 -3.05 9.81
CA ASP A 63 4.16 -4.43 10.14
C ASP A 63 5.40 -4.89 9.35
N VAL A 64 5.47 -4.56 8.05
CA VAL A 64 6.64 -4.85 7.20
C VAL A 64 7.89 -4.15 7.75
N PHE A 65 7.78 -2.87 8.09
CA PHE A 65 8.88 -2.12 8.69
C PHE A 65 9.35 -2.77 10.00
N ASP A 66 8.42 -3.18 10.85
CA ASP A 66 8.74 -3.81 12.13
C ASP A 66 9.42 -5.18 11.97
N ILE A 67 8.97 -6.00 11.03
CA ILE A 67 9.63 -7.28 10.70
C ILE A 67 11.07 -7.03 10.24
N LEU A 68 11.26 -6.12 9.28
CA LEU A 68 12.58 -5.83 8.72
C LEU A 68 13.50 -5.21 9.77
N ARG A 69 12.99 -4.29 10.60
CA ARG A 69 13.74 -3.66 11.69
C ARG A 69 14.34 -4.69 12.64
N HIS A 70 13.58 -5.70 13.04
CA HIS A 70 14.03 -6.73 13.98
C HIS A 70 14.76 -7.91 13.34
N ALA A 71 14.76 -8.03 12.01
CA ALA A 71 15.48 -9.09 11.31
C ALA A 71 17.01 -9.00 11.53
N GLU A 72 17.66 -10.12 11.83
CA GLU A 72 19.11 -10.25 11.84
C GLU A 72 19.64 -10.38 10.40
N MET A 73 19.67 -9.27 9.68
CA MET A 73 20.22 -9.17 8.32
C MET A 73 20.78 -7.77 8.06
N ARG A 74 21.53 -7.63 6.96
CA ARG A 74 22.16 -6.35 6.58
C ARG A 74 21.12 -5.24 6.39
N TYR A 75 21.46 -4.03 6.85
CA TYR A 75 20.61 -2.86 6.71
C TYR A 75 20.27 -2.58 5.23
N LEU A 76 21.23 -2.74 4.32
CA LEU A 76 20.98 -2.54 2.89
C LEU A 76 19.90 -3.48 2.34
N THR A 77 19.89 -4.75 2.76
CA THR A 77 18.85 -5.72 2.37
C THR A 77 17.48 -5.35 2.96
N LYS A 78 17.44 -4.77 4.16
CA LYS A 78 16.19 -4.24 4.74
C LYS A 78 15.62 -3.10 3.91
N GLU A 79 16.45 -2.13 3.53
CA GLU A 79 16.01 -0.98 2.72
C GLU A 79 15.55 -1.42 1.33
N GLN A 80 16.29 -2.33 0.69
CA GLN A 80 15.91 -2.89 -0.61
C GLN A 80 14.58 -3.66 -0.54
N ALA A 81 14.39 -4.47 0.50
CA ALA A 81 13.15 -5.21 0.72
C ALA A 81 11.97 -4.27 0.98
N TYR A 82 12.16 -3.26 1.84
CA TYR A 82 11.14 -2.26 2.14
C TYR A 82 10.72 -1.47 0.90
N ALA A 83 11.69 -0.99 0.11
CA ALA A 83 11.43 -0.27 -1.13
C ALA A 83 10.71 -1.15 -2.16
N ALA A 84 11.15 -2.40 -2.32
CA ALA A 84 10.53 -3.34 -3.26
C ALA A 84 9.06 -3.62 -2.88
N ILE A 85 8.75 -3.83 -1.59
CA ILE A 85 7.38 -4.04 -1.11
C ILE A 85 6.55 -2.75 -1.23
N ALA A 86 7.11 -1.58 -0.92
CA ALA A 86 6.39 -0.32 -1.06
C ALA A 86 5.97 -0.04 -2.52
N GLU A 87 6.79 -0.48 -3.48
CA GLU A 87 6.53 -0.28 -4.91
C GLU A 87 5.67 -1.39 -5.53
N ASN A 88 5.91 -2.66 -5.18
CA ASN A 88 5.32 -3.82 -5.87
C ASN A 88 4.42 -4.69 -4.97
N GLY A 89 4.26 -4.34 -3.69
CA GLY A 89 3.44 -5.09 -2.74
C GLY A 89 3.88 -6.56 -2.62
N ILE A 90 2.93 -7.48 -2.75
CA ILE A 90 3.18 -8.93 -2.63
C ILE A 90 4.08 -9.47 -3.75
N ASP A 91 4.06 -8.84 -4.93
CA ASP A 91 4.87 -9.30 -6.08
C ASP A 91 6.36 -9.11 -5.83
N ALA A 92 6.73 -8.20 -4.91
CA ALA A 92 8.10 -8.02 -4.46
C ALA A 92 8.70 -9.29 -3.85
N LEU A 93 7.88 -10.17 -3.25
CA LEU A 93 8.37 -11.39 -2.61
C LEU A 93 9.08 -12.32 -3.61
N ALA A 94 8.67 -12.32 -4.89
CA ALA A 94 9.26 -13.14 -5.93
C ALA A 94 10.69 -12.68 -6.32
N THR A 95 11.03 -11.41 -6.08
CA THR A 95 12.36 -10.86 -6.38
C THR A 95 13.29 -10.87 -5.17
N MET A 96 12.79 -11.22 -3.98
CA MET A 96 13.59 -11.28 -2.76
C MET A 96 14.65 -12.38 -2.78
N ASP A 97 14.40 -13.52 -3.45
CA ASP A 97 15.44 -14.54 -3.68
C ASP A 97 16.61 -13.98 -4.53
N SER A 98 16.40 -12.92 -5.33
CA SER A 98 17.48 -12.28 -6.10
C SER A 98 18.29 -11.28 -5.27
N LEU A 99 17.75 -10.80 -4.14
CA LEU A 99 18.50 -9.99 -3.17
C LEU A 99 19.53 -10.82 -2.41
N GLU A 100 19.46 -12.15 -2.52
CA GLU A 100 20.38 -13.12 -1.92
C GLU A 100 21.75 -13.17 -2.62
N HIS A 101 21.93 -12.49 -3.78
CA HIS A 101 23.15 -12.63 -4.57
C HIS A 101 23.65 -11.33 -5.21
N VAL A 102 24.47 -10.58 -4.45
CA VAL A 102 25.38 -9.58 -5.04
C VAL A 102 26.81 -9.96 -4.68
N SER A 103 27.36 -10.93 -5.41
CA SER A 103 28.79 -11.24 -5.35
C SER A 103 29.56 -10.29 -6.28
N GLY A 104 30.37 -9.41 -5.69
CA GLY A 104 31.41 -8.69 -6.43
C GLY A 104 32.61 -9.61 -6.73
N PRO A 105 33.39 -9.34 -7.79
CA PRO A 105 34.49 -10.21 -8.24
C PRO A 105 35.74 -10.20 -7.33
N ASP A 106 35.75 -9.44 -6.24
CA ASP A 106 36.88 -9.41 -5.31
C ASP A 106 36.74 -10.50 -4.24
N MET A 107 37.69 -11.44 -4.28
CA MET A 107 37.89 -12.47 -3.28
C MET A 107 38.30 -11.86 -1.93
N GLU A 108 37.33 -11.40 -1.13
CA GLU A 108 37.38 -11.38 0.35
C GLU A 108 36.07 -10.88 1.01
N ASP A 109 34.91 -10.94 0.35
CA ASP A 109 33.65 -10.55 0.98
C ASP A 109 32.76 -11.77 1.27
N CYS A 110 33.07 -12.49 2.35
CA CYS A 110 32.19 -13.48 2.96
C CYS A 110 30.99 -12.78 3.60
N SER A 111 30.07 -12.30 2.77
CA SER A 111 28.88 -11.66 3.29
C SER A 111 27.64 -11.95 2.46
N ASP A 112 27.20 -13.19 2.61
CA ASP A 112 25.85 -13.63 2.28
C ASP A 112 24.84 -12.62 2.85
N SER A 113 24.33 -11.73 1.99
CA SER A 113 23.23 -10.83 2.31
C SER A 113 21.92 -11.63 2.19
N HIS A 114 21.82 -12.70 2.98
CA HIS A 114 20.73 -13.65 2.88
C HIS A 114 19.53 -13.13 3.67
N MET A 115 18.38 -12.98 3.02
CA MET A 115 17.14 -12.74 3.75
C MET A 115 16.73 -14.04 4.47
N PRO A 116 16.66 -14.08 5.80
CA PRO A 116 16.30 -15.32 6.50
C PRO A 116 14.91 -15.82 6.05
N SER A 117 14.77 -17.12 5.82
CA SER A 117 13.50 -17.72 5.37
C SER A 117 12.33 -17.40 6.31
N ALA A 118 12.59 -17.30 7.61
CA ALA A 118 11.62 -16.88 8.62
C ALA A 118 11.14 -15.43 8.42
N VAL A 119 12.02 -14.52 7.99
CA VAL A 119 11.67 -13.13 7.68
C VAL A 119 10.77 -13.09 6.44
N ARG A 120 11.13 -13.84 5.39
CA ARG A 120 10.29 -13.94 4.18
C ARG A 120 8.90 -14.51 4.49
N GLN A 121 8.83 -15.53 5.33
CA GLN A 121 7.55 -16.08 5.77
C GLN A 121 6.71 -15.05 6.53
N ALA A 122 7.29 -14.34 7.49
CA ALA A 122 6.60 -13.29 8.24
C ALA A 122 6.07 -12.18 7.31
N LEU A 123 6.88 -11.74 6.34
CA LEU A 123 6.46 -10.76 5.33
C LEU A 123 5.32 -11.30 4.46
N THR A 124 5.37 -12.59 4.08
CA THR A 124 4.31 -13.25 3.31
C THR A 124 2.99 -13.26 4.08
N GLU A 125 3.03 -13.59 5.37
CA GLU A 125 1.85 -13.62 6.24
C GLU A 125 1.20 -12.24 6.38
N VAL A 126 2.01 -11.19 6.56
CA VAL A 126 1.52 -9.80 6.62
C VAL A 126 0.91 -9.38 5.29
N LEU A 127 1.59 -9.63 4.16
CA LEU A 127 1.14 -9.19 2.84
C LEU A 127 -0.07 -9.97 2.30
N LEU A 128 -0.36 -11.16 2.85
CA LEU A 128 -1.55 -11.93 2.52
C LEU A 128 -2.74 -11.68 3.45
N ARG A 129 -2.55 -10.97 4.58
CA ARG A 129 -3.64 -10.64 5.49
C ARG A 129 -4.64 -9.70 4.79
N SER A 130 -5.91 -10.11 4.74
CA SER A 130 -7.01 -9.46 4.03
C SER A 130 -7.80 -8.50 4.90
#